data_AF-G8U154-F1
#
_entry.id   AF-G8U154-F1
#
_cell.length_a   1.000
_cell.length_b   1.000
_cell.length_c   1.000
_cell.angle_alpha   90.00
_cell.angle_beta   90.00
_cell.angle_gamma   90.00
#
_symmetry.space_group_name_H-M   'P 1'
#
loop_
_entity.id
_entity.type
_entity.pdbx_description
1 polymer ?
#
loop_
_entity_poly.entity_id
_entity_poly.type
_entity_poly.pdbx_seq_one_letter_code
_entity_poly.pdbx_strand_id
1 'polypeptide(L)'
;MKGHLKLGNGRVSSSAILTSVSGVLGISRKVVIRITRQQLRRKIAHTVKQDCANFSMRKTCLLLDQPCPLLQPGIRNGPLTRCIYFEEAVLPHLAPLEAEYRRQLNRLTQRGGPLPTARCQSCHVPFMKTGRNQKFCPSCRDRQRKKAQAKASRAYRRRKAKNSAVAKDLCNPEMMEIDRIGTF
;
A
#
# COMPACT_ATOMS: atom_id res chain seq x y z
N MET A 1 51.65 -51.72 -22.05
CA MET A 1 51.76 -52.52 -20.82
C MET A 1 51.09 -51.75 -19.68
N LYS A 2 50.12 -52.38 -19.00
CA LYS A 2 49.69 -52.22 -17.58
C LYS A 2 49.89 -50.81 -16.99
N GLY A 3 48.87 -49.96 -16.82
CA GLY A 3 47.66 -50.17 -16.03
C GLY A 3 47.90 -49.77 -14.58
N HIS A 4 47.16 -48.79 -14.05
CA HIS A 4 46.66 -48.78 -12.66
C HIS A 4 45.70 -47.60 -12.42
N LEU A 5 44.39 -47.91 -12.50
CA LEU A 5 43.35 -47.20 -11.78
C LEU A 5 43.61 -47.34 -10.27
N LYS A 6 43.41 -46.27 -9.50
CA LYS A 6 43.14 -46.34 -8.06
C LYS A 6 41.72 -45.84 -7.82
N LEU A 7 40.81 -46.80 -7.68
CA LEU A 7 39.50 -46.64 -7.05
C LEU A 7 39.71 -46.55 -5.54
N GLY A 8 39.27 -45.45 -4.92
CA GLY A 8 39.36 -45.20 -3.48
C GLY A 8 37.99 -45.24 -2.83
N ASN A 9 37.64 -46.41 -2.29
CA ASN A 9 36.74 -46.77 -1.19
C ASN A 9 35.54 -45.88 -0.87
N GLY A 10 34.36 -46.43 -1.15
CA GLY A 10 33.11 -46.03 -0.52
C GLY A 10 33.02 -46.45 0.95
N ARG A 11 32.29 -45.63 1.72
CA ARG A 11 31.52 -46.07 2.88
C ARG A 11 30.09 -45.60 2.68
N VAL A 12 29.26 -46.52 2.21
CA VAL A 12 27.80 -46.44 2.33
C VAL A 12 27.45 -46.98 3.71
N SER A 13 27.00 -46.11 4.60
CA SER A 13 26.31 -46.50 5.83
C SER A 13 24.83 -46.26 5.63
N SER A 14 24.11 -47.38 5.49
CA SER A 14 22.66 -47.48 5.54
C SER A 14 22.10 -47.05 6.90
N SER A 15 20.81 -46.70 6.86
CA SER A 15 19.82 -46.79 7.95
C SER A 15 19.66 -45.57 8.86
N ALA A 16 18.63 -44.76 8.58
CA ALA A 16 17.50 -44.57 9.51
C ALA A 16 16.45 -43.68 8.82
N ILE A 17 15.42 -44.31 8.26
CA ILE A 17 14.15 -43.63 8.02
C ILE A 17 13.51 -43.45 9.40
N LEU A 18 13.52 -42.22 9.91
CA LEU A 18 12.61 -41.79 10.97
C LEU A 18 11.67 -40.75 10.35
N THR A 19 10.54 -41.26 9.87
CA THR A 19 9.34 -40.48 9.61
C THR A 19 8.79 -39.95 10.94
N SER A 20 9.26 -38.79 11.37
CA SER A 20 8.57 -37.98 12.37
C SER A 20 7.71 -36.94 11.66
N VAL A 21 6.50 -37.33 11.30
CA VAL A 21 5.40 -36.38 11.04
C VAL A 21 4.91 -35.89 12.40
N SER A 22 5.60 -34.89 12.94
CA SER A 22 5.13 -34.09 14.06
C SER A 22 5.00 -32.65 13.59
N GLY A 23 3.75 -32.18 13.62
CA GLY A 23 3.38 -30.88 13.13
C GLY A 23 3.98 -29.76 13.96
N VAL A 24 4.34 -28.71 13.26
CA VAL A 24 3.94 -27.35 13.59
C VAL A 24 3.93 -26.63 12.26
N LEU A 25 2.78 -26.12 11.85
CA LEU A 25 2.70 -25.06 10.85
C LEU A 25 3.45 -23.86 11.45
N GLY A 26 4.78 -23.90 11.31
CA GLY A 26 5.64 -22.79 11.57
C GLY A 26 5.21 -21.71 10.62
N ILE A 27 4.40 -20.78 11.12
CA ILE A 27 4.30 -19.45 10.55
C ILE A 27 5.72 -18.91 10.70
N SER A 28 6.59 -19.21 9.73
CA SER A 28 7.83 -18.49 9.51
C SER A 28 7.37 -17.06 9.29
N ARG A 29 7.38 -16.29 10.39
CA ARG A 29 7.34 -14.84 10.34
C ARG A 29 8.51 -14.48 9.44
N LYS A 30 8.24 -14.29 8.15
CA LYS A 30 9.22 -13.77 7.20
C LYS A 30 9.63 -12.44 7.79
N VAL A 31 10.78 -12.42 8.46
CA VAL A 31 11.35 -11.20 8.99
C VAL A 31 11.59 -10.33 7.77
N VAL A 32 10.73 -9.33 7.56
CA VAL A 32 10.91 -8.35 6.50
C VAL A 32 12.03 -7.44 6.97
N ILE A 33 13.27 -7.92 6.82
CA ILE A 33 14.46 -7.10 7.06
C ILE A 33 14.40 -5.99 6.02
N ARG A 34 14.10 -4.77 6.48
CA ARG A 34 14.18 -3.58 5.65
C ARG A 34 15.65 -3.34 5.34
N ILE A 35 16.08 -3.74 4.15
CA ILE A 35 17.44 -3.45 3.67
C ILE A 35 17.57 -1.97 3.34
N THR A 36 18.74 -1.38 3.61
CA THR A 36 19.00 0.03 3.28
C THR A 36 19.12 0.25 1.78
N ARG A 37 18.99 1.49 1.30
CA ARG A 37 19.21 1.82 -0.13
C ARG A 37 20.57 1.34 -0.64
N GLN A 38 21.60 1.49 0.17
CA GLN A 38 22.95 1.08 -0.19
C GLN A 38 23.08 -0.46 -0.26
N GLN A 39 22.47 -1.18 0.68
CA GLN A 39 22.40 -2.64 0.65
C GLN A 39 21.63 -3.15 -0.57
N LEU A 40 20.50 -2.51 -0.92
CA LEU A 40 19.75 -2.84 -2.13
C LEU A 40 20.63 -2.66 -3.38
N ARG A 41 21.33 -1.53 -3.52
CA ARG A 41 22.23 -1.28 -4.66
C ARG A 41 23.34 -2.31 -4.77
N ARG A 42 23.93 -2.72 -3.64
CA ARG A 42 24.95 -3.78 -3.62
C ARG A 42 24.38 -5.11 -4.09
N LYS A 43 23.16 -5.47 -3.65
CA LYS A 43 22.48 -6.69 -4.10
C LYS A 43 22.13 -6.66 -5.58
N ILE A 44 21.60 -5.55 -6.09
CA ILE A 44 21.35 -5.36 -7.52
C ILE A 44 22.66 -5.50 -8.29
N ALA A 45 23.72 -4.84 -7.84
CA ALA A 45 25.02 -4.91 -8.51
C ALA A 45 25.61 -6.32 -8.54
N HIS A 46 25.41 -7.09 -7.48
CA HIS A 46 25.81 -8.49 -7.44
C HIS A 46 24.97 -9.33 -8.41
N THR A 47 23.63 -9.20 -8.35
CA THR A 47 22.68 -9.93 -9.20
C THR A 47 22.92 -9.66 -10.67
N VAL A 48 23.12 -8.39 -11.06
CA VAL A 48 23.41 -8.03 -12.45
C VAL A 48 24.70 -8.67 -12.95
N LYS A 49 25.72 -8.82 -12.09
CA LYS A 49 27.00 -9.42 -12.49
C LYS A 49 26.96 -10.95 -12.58
N GLN A 50 26.05 -11.60 -11.85
CA GLN A 50 25.96 -13.06 -11.79
C GLN A 50 24.90 -13.59 -12.77
N ASP A 51 23.72 -12.96 -12.80
CA ASP A 51 22.52 -13.56 -13.40
C ASP A 51 22.03 -12.82 -14.66
N CYS A 52 22.53 -11.62 -14.96
CA CYS A 52 22.09 -10.89 -16.15
C CYS A 52 22.84 -11.36 -17.40
N ALA A 53 22.14 -12.06 -18.30
CA ALA A 53 22.69 -12.50 -19.59
C ALA A 53 23.19 -11.35 -20.49
N ASN A 54 22.64 -10.14 -20.30
CA ASN A 54 23.02 -8.96 -21.08
C ASN A 54 24.20 -8.17 -20.48
N PHE A 55 24.80 -8.64 -19.37
CA PHE A 55 25.94 -7.97 -18.76
C PHE A 55 27.26 -8.56 -19.27
N SER A 56 28.08 -7.72 -19.92
CA SER A 56 29.37 -8.13 -20.47
C SER A 56 30.53 -8.00 -19.48
N MET A 57 31.58 -8.79 -19.69
CA MET A 57 32.88 -8.72 -18.99
C MET A 57 33.50 -7.31 -19.04
N ARG A 58 33.21 -6.53 -20.10
CA ARG A 58 33.66 -5.13 -20.25
C ARG A 58 32.86 -4.12 -19.42
N LYS A 59 31.98 -4.59 -18.52
CA LYS A 59 31.08 -3.79 -17.67
C LYS A 59 30.03 -2.98 -18.44
N THR A 60 29.70 -3.43 -19.65
CA THR A 60 28.69 -2.82 -20.54
C THR A 60 27.43 -3.69 -20.62
N CYS A 61 26.31 -3.07 -20.93
CA CYS A 61 25.06 -3.75 -21.28
C CYS A 61 25.09 -4.06 -22.78
N LEU A 62 25.03 -5.34 -23.15
CA LEU A 62 25.06 -5.81 -24.55
C LEU A 62 23.89 -5.27 -25.38
N LEU A 63 22.72 -5.08 -24.76
CA LEU A 63 21.54 -4.57 -25.47
C LEU A 63 21.61 -3.07 -25.79
N LEU A 64 22.40 -2.31 -25.01
CA LEU A 64 22.47 -0.85 -25.11
C LEU A 64 23.81 -0.35 -25.62
N ASP A 65 24.82 -1.21 -25.71
CA ASP A 65 26.23 -0.86 -25.96
C ASP A 65 26.77 0.29 -25.08
N GLN A 66 26.20 0.42 -23.88
CA GLN A 66 26.48 1.48 -22.92
C GLN A 66 26.69 0.89 -21.51
N PRO A 67 27.29 1.64 -20.57
CA PRO A 67 27.37 1.23 -19.17
C PRO A 67 25.98 0.88 -18.62
N CYS A 68 25.89 -0.24 -17.89
CA CYS A 68 24.61 -0.71 -17.38
C CYS A 68 23.91 0.37 -16.53
N PRO A 69 22.65 0.75 -16.84
CA PRO A 69 21.94 1.83 -16.15
C PRO A 69 21.72 1.55 -14.66
N LEU A 70 21.71 0.28 -14.25
CA LEU A 70 21.59 -0.14 -12.85
C LEU A 70 22.90 -0.02 -12.06
N LEU A 71 24.05 0.08 -12.75
CA LEU A 71 25.39 0.09 -12.16
C LEU A 71 26.11 1.43 -12.25
N GLN A 72 25.46 2.47 -12.77
CA GLN A 72 26.13 3.75 -13.02
C GLN A 72 26.70 4.36 -11.72
N PRO A 73 28.02 4.66 -11.67
CA PRO A 73 28.72 5.04 -10.44
C PRO A 73 28.43 6.47 -9.94
N GLY A 74 27.73 7.30 -10.72
CA GLY A 74 27.48 8.71 -10.40
C GLY A 74 26.40 8.97 -9.34
N ILE A 75 25.64 7.94 -8.94
CA ILE A 75 24.43 8.12 -8.14
C ILE A 75 24.51 7.28 -6.86
N ARG A 76 25.38 7.68 -5.92
CA ARG A 76 25.46 7.03 -4.60
C ARG A 76 24.12 7.11 -3.84
N ASN A 77 23.39 8.22 -3.98
CA ASN A 77 22.14 8.50 -3.25
C ASN A 77 20.91 8.83 -4.12
N GLY A 78 21.07 9.11 -5.41
CA GLY A 78 19.94 9.46 -6.28
C GLY A 78 19.12 8.25 -6.77
N PRO A 79 18.17 8.49 -7.68
CA PRO A 79 17.16 7.52 -8.07
C PRO A 79 17.76 6.23 -8.63
N LEU A 80 17.05 5.12 -8.43
CA LEU A 80 17.30 3.87 -9.10
C LEU A 80 16.70 3.96 -10.51
N THR A 81 17.52 3.72 -11.52
CA THR A 81 17.07 3.68 -12.92
C THR A 81 16.29 2.40 -13.19
N ARG A 82 15.24 2.49 -14.01
CA ARG A 82 14.42 1.34 -14.39
C ARG A 82 15.10 0.53 -15.49
N CYS A 83 15.04 -0.80 -15.42
CA CYS A 83 15.49 -1.68 -16.49
C CYS A 83 14.46 -2.80 -16.67
N ILE A 84 13.74 -2.80 -17.81
CA ILE A 84 12.64 -3.73 -18.07
C ILE A 84 13.15 -5.18 -18.10
N TYR A 85 14.27 -5.43 -18.79
CA TYR A 85 14.88 -6.76 -18.83
C TYR A 85 15.20 -7.29 -17.43
N PHE A 86 15.76 -6.45 -16.56
CA PHE A 86 16.08 -6.85 -15.18
C PHE A 86 14.81 -7.18 -14.37
N GLU A 87 13.72 -6.45 -14.58
CA GLU A 87 12.43 -6.69 -13.92
C GLU A 87 11.77 -8.00 -14.33
N GLU A 88 11.85 -8.34 -15.60
CA GLU A 88 11.09 -9.46 -16.18
C GLU A 88 11.92 -10.76 -16.23
N ALA A 89 13.22 -10.67 -16.46
CA ALA A 89 14.07 -11.85 -16.67
C ALA A 89 14.97 -12.21 -15.47
N VAL A 90 15.35 -11.22 -14.64
CA VAL A 90 16.38 -11.44 -13.58
C VAL A 90 15.76 -11.43 -12.18
N LEU A 91 14.82 -10.53 -11.90
CA LEU A 91 14.20 -10.38 -10.58
C LEU A 91 13.23 -11.48 -10.13
N PRO A 92 12.43 -12.15 -10.99
CA PRO A 92 11.40 -13.10 -10.54
C PRO A 92 11.93 -14.26 -9.68
N HIS A 93 13.21 -14.60 -9.83
CA HIS A 93 13.86 -15.66 -9.05
C HIS A 93 14.27 -15.21 -7.63
N LEU A 94 14.20 -13.90 -7.34
CA LEU A 94 14.64 -13.29 -6.08
C LEU A 94 13.53 -12.45 -5.44
N ALA A 95 12.44 -13.11 -5.01
CA ALA A 95 11.26 -12.50 -4.40
C ALA A 95 11.54 -11.39 -3.33
N PRO A 96 12.47 -11.55 -2.36
CA PRO A 96 12.74 -10.50 -1.39
C PRO A 96 13.45 -9.27 -2.00
N LEU A 97 14.28 -9.47 -3.02
CA LEU A 97 14.97 -8.41 -3.74
C LEU A 97 14.00 -7.65 -4.65
N GLU A 98 13.15 -8.37 -5.37
CA GLU A 98 12.10 -7.82 -6.23
C GLU A 98 11.15 -6.90 -5.44
N ALA A 99 10.69 -7.36 -4.27
CA ALA A 99 9.80 -6.58 -3.42
C ALA A 99 10.44 -5.25 -2.99
N GLU A 100 11.72 -5.24 -2.62
CA GLU A 100 12.42 -4.00 -2.25
C GLU A 100 12.74 -3.13 -3.46
N TYR A 101 13.15 -3.72 -4.58
CA TYR A 101 13.40 -3.03 -5.84
C TYR A 101 12.16 -2.23 -6.29
N ARG A 102 11.00 -2.90 -6.35
CA ARG A 102 9.72 -2.27 -6.69
C ARG A 102 9.30 -1.23 -5.67
N ARG A 103 9.50 -1.47 -4.36
CA ARG A 103 9.25 -0.46 -3.32
C ARG A 103 10.07 0.81 -3.55
N GLN A 104 11.33 0.70 -3.94
CA GLN A 104 12.17 1.89 -4.19
C GLN A 104 11.86 2.59 -5.50
N LEU A 105 11.59 1.86 -6.59
CA LEU A 105 11.11 2.48 -7.82
C LEU A 105 9.81 3.25 -7.61
N ASN A 106 8.86 2.64 -6.88
CA ASN A 106 7.58 3.28 -6.57
C ASN A 106 7.76 4.53 -5.69
N ARG A 107 8.80 4.64 -4.87
CA ARG A 107 9.10 5.88 -4.12
C ARG A 107 9.64 7.00 -5.02
N LEU A 108 10.25 6.67 -6.16
CA LEU A 108 10.90 7.63 -7.07
C LEU A 108 9.95 8.14 -8.14
N THR A 109 9.13 7.26 -8.71
CA THR A 109 7.95 7.66 -9.47
C THR A 109 6.95 8.19 -8.45
N GLN A 110 6.41 9.40 -8.56
CA GLN A 110 5.40 9.90 -7.62
C GLN A 110 4.02 9.23 -7.81
N ARG A 111 4.00 7.89 -7.85
CA ARG A 111 2.86 6.97 -7.75
C ARG A 111 2.96 6.03 -6.54
N GLY A 112 4.05 6.09 -5.75
CA GLY A 112 4.19 5.36 -4.49
C GLY A 112 3.89 6.19 -3.25
N GLY A 113 2.80 6.96 -3.29
CA GLY A 113 2.06 7.19 -2.05
C GLY A 113 1.52 5.85 -1.52
N PRO A 114 1.02 5.77 -0.27
CA PRO A 114 0.26 4.61 0.17
C PRO A 114 -0.76 4.23 -0.91
N LEU A 115 -0.95 2.93 -1.17
CA LEU A 115 -2.03 2.49 -2.05
C LEU A 115 -3.36 3.11 -1.58
N PRO A 116 -4.26 3.54 -2.48
CA PRO A 116 -5.60 4.03 -2.15
C PRO A 116 -6.22 3.25 -1.01
N THR A 117 -6.30 3.87 0.18
CA THR A 117 -6.83 3.20 1.37
C THR A 117 -8.36 3.14 1.35
N ALA A 118 -9.01 3.84 0.40
CA ALA A 118 -10.44 3.79 0.19
C ALA A 118 -10.87 4.29 -1.21
N ARG A 119 -12.13 4.00 -1.55
CA ARG A 119 -12.87 4.61 -2.66
C ARG A 119 -13.89 5.62 -2.13
N CYS A 120 -14.06 6.73 -2.84
CA CYS A 120 -15.05 7.75 -2.48
C CYS A 120 -16.46 7.19 -2.61
N GLN A 121 -17.32 7.34 -1.59
CA GLN A 121 -18.71 6.86 -1.67
C GLN A 121 -19.59 7.64 -2.65
N SER A 122 -19.14 8.81 -3.14
CA SER A 122 -19.92 9.65 -4.06
C SER A 122 -19.49 9.55 -5.52
N CYS A 123 -18.20 9.41 -5.80
CA CYS A 123 -17.67 9.38 -7.17
C CYS A 123 -16.85 8.11 -7.46
N HIS A 124 -16.71 7.21 -6.49
CA HIS A 124 -15.98 5.94 -6.59
C HIS A 124 -14.49 6.04 -6.94
N VAL A 125 -13.95 7.25 -7.11
CA VAL A 125 -12.53 7.50 -7.34
C VAL A 125 -11.69 7.04 -6.13
N PRO A 126 -10.60 6.30 -6.33
CA PRO A 126 -9.67 5.92 -5.28
C PRO A 126 -8.98 7.15 -4.67
N PHE A 127 -8.83 7.22 -3.34
CA PHE A 127 -8.17 8.35 -2.67
C PHE A 127 -7.48 7.95 -1.36
N MET A 128 -6.62 8.85 -0.86
CA MET A 128 -5.94 8.73 0.44
C MET A 128 -6.85 9.20 1.57
N LYS A 129 -7.23 8.31 2.49
CA LYS A 129 -7.82 8.72 3.76
C LYS A 129 -6.77 9.42 4.63
N THR A 130 -7.07 10.65 5.07
CA THR A 130 -6.31 11.33 6.12
C THR A 130 -6.84 11.01 7.52
N GLY A 131 -8.10 10.57 7.63
CA GLY A 131 -8.72 10.16 8.90
C GLY A 131 -9.48 8.84 8.80
N ARG A 132 -9.59 8.12 9.92
CA ARG A 132 -10.23 6.79 10.01
C ARG A 132 -11.67 6.77 9.45
N ASN A 133 -12.42 7.84 9.68
CA ASN A 133 -13.84 7.99 9.33
C ASN A 133 -14.08 8.74 8.00
N GLN A 134 -13.05 9.04 7.22
CA GLN A 134 -13.22 9.80 5.98
C GLN A 134 -13.89 8.94 4.89
N LYS A 135 -15.12 9.31 4.50
CA LYS A 135 -15.92 8.59 3.50
C LYS A 135 -15.79 9.13 2.06
N PHE A 136 -15.37 10.39 1.92
CA PHE A 136 -15.35 11.10 0.65
C PHE A 136 -13.94 11.61 0.32
N CYS A 137 -13.61 11.67 -0.97
CA CYS A 137 -12.42 12.36 -1.45
C CYS A 137 -12.52 13.88 -1.17
N PRO A 138 -11.40 14.63 -1.18
CA PRO A 138 -11.40 16.06 -0.84
C PRO A 138 -12.41 16.88 -1.63
N SER A 139 -12.53 16.65 -2.94
CA SER A 139 -13.48 17.36 -3.81
C SER A 139 -14.95 17.05 -3.48
N CYS A 140 -15.27 15.80 -3.15
CA CYS A 140 -16.63 15.40 -2.78
C CYS A 140 -16.98 15.80 -1.34
N ARG A 141 -16.00 15.86 -0.43
CA ARG A 141 -16.20 16.21 0.97
C ARG A 141 -16.87 17.57 1.12
N ASP A 142 -16.36 18.58 0.42
CA ASP A 142 -16.86 19.95 0.56
C ASP A 142 -18.27 20.08 -0.02
N ARG A 143 -18.56 19.36 -1.10
CA ARG A 143 -19.91 19.26 -1.68
C ARG A 143 -20.91 18.64 -0.70
N GLN A 144 -20.54 17.54 -0.07
CA GLN A 144 -21.40 16.86 0.91
C GLN A 144 -21.59 17.68 2.19
N ARG A 145 -20.54 18.35 2.66
CA ARG A 145 -20.61 19.29 3.78
C ARG A 145 -21.62 20.42 3.51
N LYS A 146 -21.55 21.06 2.34
CA LYS A 146 -22.51 22.11 1.94
C LYS A 146 -23.95 21.59 1.91
N LYS A 147 -24.19 20.40 1.35
CA LYS A 147 -25.51 19.75 1.34
C LYS A 147 -26.05 19.50 2.75
N ALA A 148 -25.21 18.96 3.64
CA ALA A 148 -25.59 18.69 5.03
C ALA A 148 -25.93 19.99 5.79
N GLN A 149 -25.12 21.04 5.63
CA GLN A 149 -25.35 22.35 6.24
C GLN A 149 -26.65 22.99 5.75
N ALA A 150 -26.93 22.93 4.45
CA ALA A 150 -28.19 23.43 3.90
C ALA A 150 -29.40 22.68 4.46
N LYS A 151 -29.32 21.35 4.58
CA LYS A 151 -30.37 20.52 5.20
C LYS A 151 -30.59 20.90 6.67
N ALA A 152 -29.52 21.06 7.44
CA ALA A 152 -29.59 21.46 8.85
C ALA A 152 -30.21 22.86 9.01
N SER A 153 -29.79 23.85 8.22
CA SER A 153 -30.36 25.21 8.22
C SER A 153 -31.86 25.22 7.90
N ARG A 154 -32.29 24.43 6.91
CA ARG A 154 -33.71 24.27 6.57
C ARG A 154 -34.49 23.63 7.73
N ALA A 155 -33.95 22.59 8.35
CA ALA A 155 -34.58 21.93 9.49
C ALA A 155 -34.69 22.87 10.71
N TYR A 156 -33.63 23.63 11.01
CA TYR A 156 -33.61 24.62 12.07
C TYR A 156 -34.69 25.69 11.87
N ARG A 157 -34.77 26.28 10.67
CA ARG A 157 -35.80 27.28 10.33
C ARG A 157 -37.21 26.72 10.49
N ARG A 158 -37.46 25.48 10.03
CA ARG A 158 -38.76 24.81 10.21
C ARG A 158 -39.11 24.59 11.68
N ARG A 159 -38.15 24.16 12.51
CA ARG A 159 -38.36 23.98 13.96
C ARG A 159 -38.65 25.32 14.65
N LYS A 160 -37.88 26.36 14.32
CA LYS A 160 -38.10 27.70 14.87
C LYS A 160 -39.49 28.24 14.50
N ALA A 161 -39.90 28.10 13.24
CA ALA A 161 -41.22 28.51 12.76
C ALA A 161 -42.35 27.76 13.48
N LYS A 162 -42.23 26.45 13.66
CA LYS A 162 -43.19 25.64 14.43
C LYS A 162 -43.28 26.09 15.88
N ASN A 163 -42.14 26.26 16.55
CA ASN A 163 -42.12 26.72 17.95
C ASN A 163 -42.72 28.12 18.09
N SER A 164 -42.49 29.03 17.13
CA SER A 164 -43.11 30.35 17.14
C SER A 164 -44.60 30.34 16.82
N ALA A 165 -45.10 29.37 16.05
CA ALA A 165 -46.53 29.19 15.82
C ALA A 165 -47.20 28.64 17.11
N VAL A 166 -46.63 27.60 17.71
CA VAL A 166 -47.11 27.05 19.00
C VAL A 166 -47.11 28.11 20.10
N ALA A 167 -46.07 28.95 20.17
CA ALA A 167 -46.02 30.05 21.15
C ALA A 167 -47.09 31.13 20.89
N LYS A 168 -47.51 31.35 19.64
CA LYS A 168 -48.61 32.26 19.32
C LYS A 168 -49.98 31.66 19.68
N ASP A 169 -50.17 30.36 19.43
CA ASP A 169 -51.41 29.65 19.76
C ASP A 169 -51.63 29.59 21.29
N LEU A 170 -50.57 29.41 22.08
CA LEU A 170 -50.62 29.44 23.55
C LEU A 170 -50.87 30.84 24.14
N CYS A 171 -50.59 31.90 23.39
CA CYS A 171 -50.84 33.28 23.79
C CYS A 171 -52.11 33.87 23.16
N ASN A 172 -52.99 33.03 22.58
CA ASN A 172 -54.26 33.49 22.03
C ASN A 172 -55.27 33.78 23.19
N PRO A 173 -55.71 35.03 23.39
CA PRO A 173 -56.56 35.42 24.52
C PRO A 173 -58.00 34.86 24.47
N GLU A 174 -58.48 34.34 23.33
CA GLU A 174 -59.85 33.79 23.21
C GLU A 174 -60.07 32.46 23.97
N MET A 175 -59.02 31.80 24.48
CA MET A 175 -59.12 30.52 25.23
C MET A 175 -59.04 30.67 26.77
N MET A 176 -59.10 31.90 27.31
CA MET A 176 -59.09 32.15 28.76
C MET A 176 -60.43 32.64 29.34
N GLU A 177 -61.54 32.59 28.58
CA GLU A 177 -62.87 33.05 29.04
C GLU A 177 -63.91 31.93 29.17
N ILE A 178 -63.60 30.85 29.91
CA ILE A 178 -64.66 29.87 30.29
C ILE A 178 -64.87 29.76 31.81
N ASP A 179 -63.97 30.27 32.66
CA ASP A 179 -64.11 30.12 34.13
C ASP A 179 -64.65 31.39 34.85
N ARG A 180 -65.46 32.21 34.17
CA ARG A 180 -66.10 33.42 34.76
C ARG A 180 -67.62 33.43 34.74
N ILE A 181 -68.26 32.26 34.71
CA ILE A 181 -69.71 32.19 34.95
C ILE A 181 -69.99 31.12 36.01
N GLY A 182 -70.30 31.59 37.23
CA GLY A 182 -71.18 30.85 38.13
C GLY A 182 -70.61 30.45 39.49
N THR A 183 -70.48 31.41 40.40
CA THR A 183 -70.84 31.17 41.81
C THR A 183 -71.51 32.44 42.34
N PHE A 184 -72.84 32.44 42.29
CA PHE A 184 -73.72 33.27 43.11
C PHE A 184 -73.99 32.55 44.42
#